data_AF-A0A1D7UXD0-F1
#
_entry.id   AF-A0A1D7UXD0-F1
#
_cell.length_a   1.000
_cell.length_b   1.000
_cell.length_c   1.000
_cell.angle_alpha   90.00
_cell.angle_beta   90.00
_cell.angle_gamma   90.00
#
_symmetry.space_group_name_H-M   'P 1'
#
loop_
_entity.id
_entity.type
_entity.pdbx_description
1 polymer ?
#
loop_
_entity_poly.entity_id
_entity_poly.type
_entity_poly.pdbx_seq_one_letter_code
_entity_poly.pdbx_strand_id
1 'polypeptide(L)'
;MNPVFYNYFSGPEEFLTYLKKDRFGGSGMISTPVPKEPYFSETNRKARLELQENQILIFLKGKETSKTFAIPLNGNSKKNELEFLPDYLSFKNGEETFTVRLQPLDRERIHLQIDSKIGLEFSGTLSRLKGWRKWF
;
A
#
# COMPACT_ATOMS: atom_id res chain seq x y z
N MET A 1 -3.57 8.54 -26.13
CA MET A 1 -3.52 7.11 -25.74
C MET A 1 -4.58 6.94 -24.66
N ASN A 2 -5.67 6.21 -24.92
CA ASN A 2 -6.75 6.07 -23.93
C ASN A 2 -6.19 5.33 -22.69
N PRO A 3 -6.40 5.86 -21.47
CA PRO A 3 -6.08 5.09 -20.28
C PRO A 3 -6.94 3.83 -20.31
N VAL A 4 -6.30 2.67 -20.43
CA VAL A 4 -6.97 1.40 -20.23
C VAL A 4 -7.20 1.29 -18.73
N PHE A 5 -8.39 1.67 -18.29
CA PHE A 5 -8.85 1.47 -16.93
C PHE A 5 -8.83 -0.03 -16.63
N TYR A 6 -8.03 -0.43 -15.64
CA TYR A 6 -8.09 -1.78 -15.09
C TYR A 6 -9.23 -1.75 -14.10
N ASN A 7 -10.44 -2.14 -14.53
CA ASN A 7 -11.60 -2.05 -13.65
C ASN A 7 -11.71 -3.26 -12.72
N TYR A 8 -11.30 -4.45 -13.15
CA TYR A 8 -11.47 -5.68 -12.36
C TYR A 8 -10.37 -6.70 -12.65
N PHE A 9 -9.80 -7.27 -11.59
CA PHE A 9 -8.98 -8.49 -11.63
C PHE A 9 -9.90 -9.71 -11.60
N SER A 10 -9.62 -10.67 -12.46
CA SER A 10 -10.32 -11.95 -12.55
C SER A 10 -10.00 -12.87 -11.36
N GLY A 11 -8.90 -12.59 -10.66
CA GLY A 11 -8.49 -13.31 -9.46
C GLY A 11 -7.12 -12.88 -8.93
N PRO A 12 -6.65 -13.51 -7.83
CA PRO A 12 -5.40 -13.18 -7.16
C PRO A 12 -4.17 -13.25 -8.08
N GLU A 13 -4.13 -14.23 -8.97
CA GLU A 13 -2.99 -14.43 -9.89
C GLU A 13 -2.78 -13.24 -10.83
N GLU A 14 -3.88 -12.64 -11.32
CA GLU A 14 -3.84 -11.48 -12.19
C GLU A 14 -3.36 -10.24 -11.42
N PHE A 15 -3.83 -10.07 -10.18
CA PHE A 15 -3.38 -9.01 -9.29
C PHE A 15 -1.88 -9.11 -8.97
N LEU A 16 -1.41 -10.32 -8.64
CA LEU A 16 0.01 -10.55 -8.38
C LEU A 16 0.85 -10.36 -9.64
N THR A 17 0.33 -10.73 -10.80
CA THR A 17 0.98 -10.48 -12.10
C THR A 17 1.11 -8.98 -12.37
N TYR A 18 0.09 -8.19 -12.05
CA TYR A 18 0.13 -6.73 -12.12
C TYR A 18 1.25 -6.11 -11.26
N LEU A 19 1.64 -6.77 -10.17
CA LEU A 19 2.71 -6.35 -9.26
C LEU A 19 4.09 -6.97 -9.54
N LYS A 20 4.17 -8.09 -10.28
CA LYS A 20 5.31 -9.05 -10.30
C LYS A 20 6.67 -8.49 -10.74
N LYS A 21 6.71 -7.29 -11.31
CA LYS A 21 7.96 -6.64 -11.76
C LYS A 21 8.01 -5.15 -11.43
N ASP A 22 7.08 -4.67 -10.64
CA ASP A 22 6.83 -3.26 -10.49
C ASP A 22 7.06 -2.79 -9.07
N ARG A 23 7.66 -1.61 -8.99
CA ARG A 23 7.76 -0.85 -7.75
C ARG A 23 6.85 0.33 -7.90
N PHE A 24 6.04 0.60 -6.88
CA PHE A 24 5.21 1.79 -6.85
C PHE A 24 5.76 2.76 -5.81
N GLY A 25 5.77 4.05 -6.13
CA GLY A 25 6.23 5.09 -5.24
C GLY A 25 5.33 6.31 -5.31
N GLY A 26 5.13 6.98 -4.19
CA GLY A 26 4.30 8.17 -4.12
C GLY A 26 4.36 8.85 -2.77
N SER A 27 3.66 9.96 -2.66
CA SER A 27 3.43 10.67 -1.40
C SER A 27 1.95 10.61 -1.05
N GLY A 28 1.64 10.58 0.23
CA GLY A 28 0.27 10.52 0.72
C GLY A 28 0.08 11.27 2.02
N MET A 29 -1.19 11.41 2.38
CA MET A 29 -1.64 12.04 3.61
C MET A 29 -1.52 11.07 4.78
N ILE A 30 -1.35 11.62 5.98
CA ILE A 30 -1.44 10.89 7.23
C ILE A 30 -2.39 11.61 8.18
N SER A 31 -3.05 10.86 9.05
CA SER A 31 -3.84 11.40 10.14
C SER A 31 -3.63 10.50 11.36
N THR A 32 -2.48 10.70 12.00
CA THR A 32 -2.15 10.11 13.29
C THR A 32 -1.98 11.23 14.32
N PRO A 33 -2.55 11.14 15.53
CA PRO A 33 -2.41 12.18 16.54
C PRO A 33 -0.95 12.28 17.00
N VAL A 34 -0.40 13.50 17.01
CA VAL A 34 0.96 13.77 17.52
C VAL A 34 0.83 14.43 18.90
N PRO A 35 1.54 13.97 19.94
CA PRO A 35 1.41 14.53 21.29
C PRO A 35 1.69 16.04 21.41
N LYS A 36 2.42 16.62 20.45
CA LYS A 36 2.79 18.05 20.42
C LYS A 36 1.88 18.92 19.54
N GLU A 37 1.09 18.33 18.64
CA GLU A 37 0.24 19.08 17.71
C GLU A 37 -1.13 18.38 17.61
N PRO A 38 -2.19 18.93 18.25
CA PRO A 38 -3.54 18.37 18.21
C PRO A 38 -4.25 18.61 16.86
N TYR A 39 -3.62 19.35 15.96
CA TYR A 39 -4.13 19.63 14.62
C TYR A 39 -3.36 18.83 13.57
N PHE A 40 -4.09 18.36 12.56
CA PHE A 40 -3.59 17.60 11.41
C PHE A 40 -2.24 18.14 10.92
N SER A 41 -1.15 17.42 11.20
CA SER A 41 0.10 17.65 10.51
C SER A 41 0.04 16.89 9.19
N GLU A 42 -0.42 17.57 8.14
CA GLU A 42 -0.24 17.14 6.74
C GLU A 42 1.27 17.06 6.45
N THR A 43 1.88 15.97 6.90
CA THR A 43 3.26 15.65 6.54
C THR A 43 3.19 14.65 5.42
N ASN A 44 3.60 15.09 4.24
CA ASN A 44 3.78 14.22 3.07
C ASN A 44 4.70 13.06 3.48
N ARG A 45 4.13 11.87 3.74
CA ARG A 45 4.90 10.64 3.87
C ARG A 45 5.12 10.07 2.48
N LYS A 46 6.33 9.61 2.22
CA LYS A 46 6.60 8.83 1.01
C LYS A 46 6.29 7.37 1.30
N ALA A 47 5.60 6.71 0.39
CA ALA A 47 5.38 5.27 0.43
C ALA A 47 6.03 4.61 -0.79
N ARG A 48 6.53 3.39 -0.58
CA ARG A 48 6.96 2.50 -1.64
C ARG A 48 6.35 1.13 -1.45
N LEU A 49 5.87 0.54 -2.53
CA LEU A 49 5.32 -0.82 -2.56
C LEU A 49 6.16 -1.69 -3.49
N GLU A 50 6.46 -2.91 -3.04
CA GLU A 50 7.23 -3.91 -3.79
C GLU A 50 6.70 -5.32 -3.51
N LEU A 51 6.53 -6.11 -4.58
CA LEU A 51 6.23 -7.54 -4.47
C LEU A 51 7.54 -8.32 -4.28
N GLN A 52 7.58 -9.15 -3.26
CA GLN A 52 8.58 -10.21 -3.06
C GLN A 52 7.89 -11.58 -3.20
N GLU A 53 8.68 -12.66 -3.33
CA GLU A 53 8.19 -14.01 -3.68
C GLU A 53 6.91 -14.44 -2.94
N ASN A 54 6.85 -14.21 -1.61
CA ASN A 54 5.71 -14.62 -0.77
C ASN A 54 5.06 -13.47 0.00
N GLN A 55 5.36 -12.21 -0.31
CA GLN A 55 4.83 -11.06 0.43
C GLN A 55 4.82 -9.77 -0.37
N ILE A 56 3.89 -8.88 -0.08
CA ILE A 56 3.93 -7.48 -0.52
C ILE A 56 4.54 -6.66 0.63
N LEU A 57 5.62 -5.94 0.34
CA LEU A 57 6.24 -5.03 1.29
C LEU A 57 5.88 -3.59 0.99
N ILE A 58 5.51 -2.87 2.04
CA ILE A 58 5.19 -1.44 1.98
C ILE A 58 6.09 -0.69 2.95
N PHE A 59 6.89 0.21 2.39
CA PHE A 59 7.83 1.05 3.13
C PHE A 59 7.28 2.47 3.22
N LEU A 60 7.00 2.94 4.43
CA LEU A 60 6.70 4.33 4.71
C LEU A 60 7.95 5.05 5.20
N LYS A 61 8.24 6.21 4.62
CA LYS A 61 9.32 7.11 5.06
C LYS A 61 8.75 8.50 5.34
N GLY A 62 8.83 8.91 6.61
CA GLY A 62 8.60 10.28 7.06
C GLY A 62 9.91 11.03 7.29
N LYS A 63 9.81 12.25 7.85
CA LYS A 63 10.97 13.07 8.25
C LYS A 63 11.81 12.41 9.36
N GLU A 64 11.17 11.71 10.30
CA GLU A 64 11.83 11.19 11.51
C GLU A 64 11.66 9.68 11.72
N THR A 65 10.71 9.04 11.05
CA THR A 65 10.41 7.61 11.25
C THR A 65 10.26 6.86 9.92
N SER A 66 10.83 5.66 9.88
CA SER A 66 10.59 4.67 8.81
C SER A 66 9.81 3.50 9.38
N LYS A 67 8.75 3.09 8.68
CA LYS A 67 7.95 1.92 9.06
C LYS A 67 7.77 1.00 7.86
N THR A 68 7.77 -0.30 8.12
CA THR A 68 7.53 -1.32 7.09
C THR A 68 6.31 -2.13 7.47
N PHE A 69 5.43 -2.36 6.50
CA PHE A 69 4.29 -3.26 6.61
C PHE A 69 4.50 -4.42 5.64
N ALA A 70 4.18 -5.63 6.09
CA ALA A 70 4.25 -6.83 5.28
C ALA A 70 2.86 -7.46 5.15
N ILE A 71 2.48 -7.76 3.92
CA ILE A 71 1.29 -8.53 3.58
C ILE A 71 1.78 -9.91 3.12
N PRO A 72 1.69 -10.94 3.96
CA PRO A 72 2.07 -12.28 3.55
C PRO A 72 1.03 -12.83 2.57
N LEU A 73 1.49 -13.49 1.50
CA LEU A 73 0.63 -14.04 0.43
C LEU A 73 0.27 -15.52 0.66
N ASN A 74 0.64 -16.09 1.81
CA ASN A 74 0.34 -17.47 2.18
C ASN A 74 -1.12 -17.68 2.65
N GLY A 75 -1.98 -16.68 2.49
CA GLY A 75 -3.42 -16.75 2.78
C GLY A 75 -3.79 -16.37 4.22
N ASN A 76 -5.02 -16.71 4.59
CA ASN A 76 -5.58 -16.35 5.89
C ASN A 76 -4.97 -17.18 7.02
N SER A 77 -4.84 -16.57 8.19
CA SER A 77 -4.52 -17.25 9.45
C SER A 77 -5.52 -16.85 10.53
N LYS A 78 -5.46 -17.46 11.71
CA LYS A 78 -6.31 -17.07 12.84
C LYS A 78 -6.21 -15.58 13.22
N LYS A 79 -5.08 -14.95 12.90
CA LYS A 79 -4.80 -13.55 13.24
C LYS A 79 -4.85 -12.62 12.03
N ASN A 80 -4.72 -13.14 10.81
CA ASN A 80 -4.56 -12.33 9.61
C ASN A 80 -5.60 -12.71 8.56
N GLU A 81 -6.18 -11.71 7.92
CA GLU A 81 -7.19 -11.88 6.89
C GLU A 81 -6.73 -11.15 5.63
N LEU A 82 -6.60 -11.89 4.54
CA LEU A 82 -6.19 -11.45 3.23
C LEU A 82 -7.32 -11.74 2.25
N GLU A 83 -7.90 -10.69 1.69
CA GLU A 83 -9.00 -10.78 0.75
C GLU A 83 -8.56 -10.18 -0.59
N PHE A 84 -8.81 -10.94 -1.66
CA PHE A 84 -8.68 -10.47 -3.02
C PHE A 84 -10.07 -10.24 -3.58
N LEU A 85 -10.40 -8.96 -3.77
CA LEU A 85 -11.62 -8.55 -4.44
C LEU A 85 -11.29 -8.09 -5.87
N PRO A 86 -12.29 -8.05 -6.76
CA PRO A 86 -12.06 -7.67 -8.15
C PRO A 86 -11.39 -6.31 -8.31
N ASP A 87 -11.67 -5.36 -7.42
CA ASP A 87 -11.23 -3.97 -7.50
C ASP A 87 -10.16 -3.58 -6.47
N TYR A 88 -9.96 -4.38 -5.42
CA TYR A 88 -8.91 -4.13 -4.43
C TYR A 88 -8.43 -5.39 -3.69
N LEU A 89 -7.23 -5.29 -3.13
CA LEU A 89 -6.72 -6.23 -2.12
C LEU A 89 -6.88 -5.60 -0.75
N SER A 90 -7.43 -6.36 0.19
CA SER A 90 -7.56 -5.98 1.60
C SER A 90 -6.75 -6.93 2.46
N PHE A 91 -5.96 -6.39 3.37
CA PHE A 91 -5.24 -7.18 4.35
C PHE A 91 -5.44 -6.60 5.74
N LYS A 92 -5.83 -7.44 6.69
CA LYS A 92 -5.97 -7.09 8.10
C LYS A 92 -5.02 -7.94 8.92
N ASN A 93 -4.12 -7.28 9.64
CA ASN A 93 -3.23 -7.91 10.59
C ASN A 93 -3.80 -7.71 12.00
N GLY A 94 -4.24 -8.78 12.65
CA GLY A 94 -4.81 -8.74 13.99
C GLY A 94 -3.78 -8.65 15.12
N GLU A 95 -2.52 -8.97 14.86
CA GLU A 95 -1.44 -8.90 15.86
C GLU A 95 -0.92 -7.47 16.03
N GLU A 96 -0.53 -6.85 14.92
CA GLU A 96 -0.09 -5.46 14.87
C GLU A 96 -1.27 -4.49 14.72
N THR A 97 -2.49 -5.00 14.53
CA THR A 97 -3.75 -4.23 14.47
C THR A 97 -3.71 -3.10 13.45
N PHE A 98 -3.32 -3.45 12.23
CA PHE A 98 -3.39 -2.57 11.07
C PHE A 98 -4.19 -3.21 9.95
N THR A 99 -4.69 -2.37 9.05
CA THR A 99 -5.35 -2.77 7.81
C THR A 99 -4.66 -2.07 6.65
N VAL A 100 -4.43 -2.80 5.57
CA VAL A 100 -3.93 -2.27 4.31
C VAL A 100 -4.96 -2.50 3.23
N ARG A 101 -5.20 -1.48 2.42
CA ARG A 101 -5.97 -1.60 1.17
C ARG A 101 -5.13 -1.14 0.00
N LEU A 102 -5.14 -1.96 -1.05
CA LEU A 102 -4.47 -1.71 -2.32
C LEU A 102 -5.51 -1.72 -3.41
N GLN A 103 -5.79 -0.55 -3.99
CA GLN A 103 -6.79 -0.40 -5.05
C GLN A 103 -6.12 0.08 -6.34
N PRO A 104 -5.88 -0.81 -7.32
CA PRO A 104 -5.37 -0.41 -8.61
C PRO A 104 -6.33 0.56 -9.29
N LEU A 105 -5.81 1.71 -9.72
CA LEU A 105 -6.60 2.75 -10.40
C LEU A 105 -6.47 2.62 -11.92
N ASP A 106 -5.29 2.25 -12.37
CA ASP A 106 -4.97 1.90 -13.76
C ASP A 106 -3.66 1.11 -13.82
N ARG A 107 -3.15 0.89 -15.03
CA ARG A 107 -1.88 0.18 -15.27
C ARG A 107 -0.69 0.78 -14.53
N GLU A 108 -0.69 2.08 -14.29
CA GLU A 108 0.44 2.84 -13.78
C GLU A 108 0.23 3.32 -12.34
N ARG A 109 -0.98 3.23 -11.79
CA ARG A 109 -1.31 3.83 -10.50
C ARG A 109 -2.07 2.87 -9.60
N ILE A 110 -1.72 2.90 -8.32
CA ILE A 110 -2.39 2.16 -7.24
C ILE A 110 -2.65 3.10 -6.07
N HIS A 111 -3.86 3.11 -5.53
CA HIS A 111 -4.15 3.75 -4.26
C HIS A 111 -3.76 2.81 -3.13
N LEU A 112 -3.00 3.35 -2.18
CA LEU A 112 -2.59 2.67 -0.96
C LEU A 112 -3.25 3.39 0.22
N GLN A 113 -3.90 2.62 1.08
CA GLN A 113 -4.39 3.07 2.37
C GLN A 113 -3.88 2.14 3.48
N ILE A 114 -3.41 2.73 4.58
CA ILE A 114 -2.93 2.02 5.76
C ILE A 114 -3.59 2.64 6.99
N ASP A 115 -4.43 1.87 7.65
CA ASP A 115 -5.08 2.22 8.90
C ASP A 115 -4.47 1.40 10.05
N SER A 116 -4.32 2.01 11.22
CA SER A 116 -3.80 1.34 12.42
C SER A 116 -4.57 1.79 13.66
N LYS A 117 -4.24 1.22 14.83
CA LYS A 117 -4.74 1.72 16.12
C LYS A 117 -4.50 3.21 16.36
N ILE A 118 -3.43 3.78 15.81
CA ILE A 118 -3.09 5.20 15.99
C ILE A 118 -3.73 6.10 14.91
N GLY A 119 -4.60 5.55 14.05
CA GLY A 119 -5.25 6.30 12.98
C GLY A 119 -4.69 5.97 11.59
N LEU A 120 -4.87 6.92 10.66
CA LEU A 120 -4.49 6.78 9.26
C LEU A 120 -2.99 6.98 9.09
N GLU A 121 -2.24 5.90 8.90
CA GLU A 121 -0.79 5.96 8.74
C GLU A 121 -0.34 6.37 7.33
N PHE A 122 -1.19 6.14 6.33
CA PHE A 122 -1.00 6.57 4.96
C PHE A 122 -2.31 6.49 4.15
N SER A 123 -2.60 7.49 3.33
CA SER A 123 -3.52 7.40 2.20
C SER A 123 -2.98 8.19 1.02
N GLY A 124 -2.83 7.56 -0.14
CA GLY A 124 -2.28 8.24 -1.30
C GLY A 124 -2.19 7.36 -2.54
N THR A 125 -2.04 8.02 -3.68
CA THR A 125 -1.81 7.33 -4.96
C THR A 125 -0.31 7.13 -5.16
N LEU A 126 0.08 5.89 -5.44
CA LEU A 126 1.43 5.52 -5.83
C LEU A 126 1.48 5.32 -7.34
N SER A 127 2.55 5.82 -7.96
CA SER A 127 2.82 5.64 -9.39
C SER A 127 3.87 4.55 -9.59
N ARG A 128 3.68 3.75 -10.64
CA ARG A 128 4.62 2.73 -11.11
C ARG A 128 5.94 3.41 -11.49
N LEU A 129 7.04 2.91 -10.95
CA LEU A 129 8.38 3.43 -11.18
C LEU A 129 8.96 2.73 -12.42
N LYS A 130 9.11 3.47 -13.53
CA LYS A 130 9.70 2.95 -14.78
C LYS A 130 11.21 3.20 -14.80
N GLY A 131 12.00 2.14 -14.91
CA GLY A 131 13.45 2.19 -15.19
C GLY A 131 14.38 1.79 -14.04
N TRP A 132 15.68 1.65 -14.36
CA TRP A 132 16.75 1.25 -13.42
C TRP A 132 17.20 2.37 -12.47
N ARG A 133 16.72 3.61 -12.69
CA ARG A 133 16.87 4.78 -11.81
C ARG A 133 15.52 5.06 -11.15
N LYS A 134 15.41 5.42 -9.88
CA LYS A 134 16.38 5.71 -8.82
C LYS A 134 15.58 5.69 -7.52
N TRP A 135 16.22 5.19 -6.48
CA TRP A 135 15.84 5.48 -5.11
C TRP A 135 15.81 7.00 -4.87
N PHE A 136 14.81 7.43 -4.09
CA PHE A 136 14.63 8.71 -3.38
C PHE A 136 14.58 10.03 -4.16
#